data_AF-A0A0G4GQI8-F1
#
_entry.id   AF-A0A0G4GQI8-F1
#
_cell.length_a   1.000
_cell.length_b   1.000
_cell.length_c   1.000
_cell.angle_alpha   90.00
_cell.angle_beta   90.00
_cell.angle_gamma   90.00
#
_symmetry.space_group_name_H-M   'P 1'
#
loop_
_entity.id
_entity.type
_entity.pdbx_description
1 polymer ?
#
loop_
_entity_poly.entity_id
_entity_poly.type
_entity_poly.pdbx_seq_one_letter_code
_entity_poly.pdbx_strand_id
1 'polypeptide(L)'
;MSGAAKGKKQLRKEKERKREQKEAEAAEAIAQENQAIADYSFKYNDYGERLHEMRARVAEAEYDIGRLNITLEYLNQNVPNGTPLYRKAGHIFVLSSKKGICRHINNQMVKQSNELPPLKMGVAQVEAQRREALSNIQEIVYNRQKRYQKVAKHMDTKSLLAPPPPNPTISKTDASKLSYKTLEHKMTKADGVVRPLVGSEQRDADAAAAPDAGAAEGPRPADGADRNDGKAAEERPIDGNGDRDGADELGGGDSEWVDDPDPDDDGDEDGNDME
;
A
#
# COMPACT_ATOMS: atom_id res chain seq x y z
N MET A 1 12.42 -68.26 -34.67
CA MET A 1 11.44 -67.15 -34.63
C MET A 1 11.36 -66.56 -33.21
N SER A 2 11.83 -65.34 -32.92
CA SER A 2 11.37 -64.54 -31.74
C SER A 2 11.94 -63.09 -31.65
N GLY A 3 12.23 -62.41 -32.77
CA GLY A 3 12.68 -61.00 -32.73
C GLY A 3 11.56 -59.98 -32.44
N ALA A 4 10.35 -60.20 -32.97
CA ALA A 4 9.25 -59.23 -32.93
C ALA A 4 8.58 -59.07 -31.55
N ALA A 5 8.61 -60.10 -30.68
CA ALA A 5 7.99 -60.05 -29.36
C ALA A 5 8.82 -59.25 -28.33
N LYS A 6 10.16 -59.25 -28.46
CA LYS A 6 11.07 -58.49 -27.59
C LYS A 6 10.99 -56.98 -27.86
N GLY A 7 10.87 -56.57 -29.12
CA GLY A 7 10.73 -55.15 -29.50
C GLY A 7 9.45 -54.48 -28.98
N LYS A 8 8.30 -55.19 -29.00
CA LYS A 8 7.03 -54.67 -28.46
C LYS A 8 7.07 -54.42 -26.94
N LYS A 9 7.82 -55.25 -26.18
CA LYS A 9 7.97 -55.10 -24.73
C LYS A 9 8.87 -53.91 -24.35
N GLN A 10 9.91 -53.64 -25.14
CA GLN A 10 10.78 -52.47 -24.96
C GLN A 10 10.04 -51.16 -25.28
N LEU A 11 9.29 -51.10 -26.39
CA LEU A 11 8.47 -49.94 -26.76
C LEU A 11 7.41 -49.57 -25.71
N ARG A 12 6.80 -50.55 -25.04
CA ARG A 12 5.84 -50.30 -23.94
C ARG A 12 6.52 -49.69 -22.73
N LYS A 13 7.66 -50.24 -22.30
CA LYS A 13 8.46 -49.70 -21.19
C LYS A 13 8.99 -48.29 -21.47
N GLU A 14 9.39 -48.01 -22.71
CA GLU A 14 9.86 -46.68 -23.10
C GLU A 14 8.72 -45.65 -23.09
N LYS A 15 7.52 -46.03 -23.55
CA LYS A 15 6.33 -45.17 -23.46
C LYS A 15 5.92 -44.88 -22.02
N GLU A 16 6.03 -45.88 -21.15
CA GLU A 16 5.73 -45.76 -19.72
C GLU A 16 6.72 -44.81 -19.02
N ARG A 17 8.04 -45.00 -19.22
CA ARG A 17 9.05 -44.05 -18.70
C ARG A 17 8.87 -42.62 -19.20
N LYS A 18 8.54 -42.43 -20.49
CA LYS A 18 8.26 -41.10 -21.04
C LYS A 18 7.00 -40.46 -20.45
N ARG A 19 6.03 -41.28 -20.02
CA ARG A 19 4.82 -40.81 -19.37
C ARG A 19 5.09 -40.41 -17.92
N GLU A 20 5.79 -41.26 -17.17
CA GLU A 20 6.24 -40.98 -15.80
C GLU A 20 7.09 -39.70 -15.75
N GLN A 21 8.01 -39.54 -16.71
CA GLN A 21 8.84 -38.34 -16.79
C GLN A 21 8.01 -37.07 -17.06
N LYS A 22 7.01 -37.11 -17.96
CA LYS A 22 6.11 -35.99 -18.20
C LYS A 22 5.21 -35.67 -17.01
N GLU A 23 4.77 -36.69 -16.29
CA GLU A 23 3.97 -36.52 -15.07
C GLU A 23 4.81 -35.90 -13.94
N ALA A 24 6.08 -36.28 -13.81
CA ALA A 24 7.03 -35.67 -12.87
C ALA A 24 7.35 -34.20 -13.24
N GLU A 25 7.65 -33.91 -14.51
CA GLU A 25 7.90 -32.54 -14.98
C GLU A 25 6.68 -31.62 -14.77
N ALA A 26 5.47 -32.15 -14.99
CA ALA A 26 4.24 -31.41 -14.73
C ALA A 26 4.00 -31.14 -13.23
N ALA A 27 4.32 -32.11 -12.36
CA ALA A 27 4.22 -31.96 -10.93
C ALA A 27 5.21 -30.90 -10.40
N GLU A 28 6.43 -30.89 -10.92
CA GLU A 28 7.46 -29.90 -10.57
C GLU A 28 7.04 -28.49 -10.99
N ALA A 29 6.51 -28.31 -12.21
CA ALA A 29 6.00 -27.02 -12.67
C ALA A 29 4.85 -26.49 -11.79
N ILE A 30 3.94 -27.36 -11.34
CA ILE A 30 2.85 -26.99 -10.41
C ILE A 30 3.41 -26.57 -9.04
N ALA A 31 4.43 -27.28 -8.54
CA ALA A 31 5.08 -26.97 -7.28
C ALA A 31 5.78 -25.60 -7.34
N GLN A 32 6.52 -25.31 -8.42
CA GLN A 32 7.17 -24.02 -8.65
C GLN A 32 6.16 -22.87 -8.69
N GLU A 33 5.01 -23.04 -9.35
CA GLU A 33 3.94 -22.04 -9.38
C GLU A 33 3.30 -21.82 -8.01
N ASN A 34 3.07 -22.88 -7.24
CA ASN A 34 2.53 -22.75 -5.89
C ASN A 34 3.52 -22.01 -4.98
N GLN A 35 4.82 -22.28 -5.14
CA GLN A 35 5.87 -21.56 -4.42
C GLN A 35 5.88 -20.07 -4.80
N ALA A 36 5.83 -19.74 -6.10
CA ALA A 36 5.75 -18.35 -6.55
C ALA A 36 4.49 -17.62 -6.02
N ILE A 37 3.33 -18.29 -6.01
CA ILE A 37 2.10 -17.73 -5.42
C ILE A 37 2.31 -17.47 -3.93
N ALA A 38 2.93 -18.39 -3.18
CA ALA A 38 3.17 -18.22 -1.76
C ALA A 38 4.12 -17.04 -1.49
N ASP A 39 5.21 -16.93 -2.25
CA ASP A 39 6.20 -15.86 -2.12
C ASP A 39 5.59 -14.48 -2.39
N TYR A 40 4.81 -14.33 -3.47
CA TYR A 40 4.12 -13.07 -3.75
C TYR A 40 2.99 -12.78 -2.75
N SER A 41 2.32 -13.81 -2.22
CA SER A 41 1.29 -13.63 -1.19
C SER A 41 1.89 -13.11 0.11
N PHE A 42 3.09 -13.60 0.47
CA PHE A 42 3.85 -13.07 1.60
C PHE A 42 4.22 -11.60 1.38
N LYS A 43 4.81 -11.25 0.22
CA LYS A 43 5.15 -9.86 -0.12
C LYS A 43 3.93 -8.94 -0.11
N TYR A 44 2.79 -9.39 -0.64
CA TYR A 44 1.55 -8.62 -0.66
C TYR A 44 1.06 -8.26 0.75
N ASN A 45 1.16 -9.19 1.69
CA ASN A 45 0.79 -8.97 3.08
C ASN A 45 1.77 -8.05 3.78
N ASP A 46 3.08 -8.27 3.60
CA ASP A 46 4.15 -7.42 4.14
C ASP A 46 4.01 -5.96 3.68
N TYR A 47 3.80 -5.73 2.38
CA TYR A 47 3.50 -4.40 1.87
C TYR A 47 2.19 -3.84 2.40
N GLY A 48 1.20 -4.69 2.72
CA GLY A 48 -0.05 -4.28 3.34
C GLY A 48 0.14 -3.72 4.76
N GLU A 49 0.94 -4.40 5.58
CA GLU A 49 1.28 -3.96 6.95
C GLU A 49 2.09 -2.67 6.91
N ARG A 50 3.15 -2.62 6.09
CA ARG A 50 4.00 -1.43 5.94
C ARG A 50 3.20 -0.21 5.46
N LEU A 51 2.25 -0.42 4.56
CA LEU A 51 1.36 0.63 4.07
C LEU A 51 0.40 1.12 5.15
N HIS A 52 -0.10 0.23 6.00
CA HIS A 52 -0.93 0.63 7.14
C HIS A 52 -0.14 1.51 8.11
N GLU A 53 1.09 1.13 8.45
CA GLU A 53 1.97 1.91 9.33
C GLU A 53 2.29 3.28 8.74
N MET A 54 2.66 3.36 7.46
CA MET A 54 2.99 4.64 6.82
C MET A 54 1.77 5.56 6.73
N ARG A 55 0.58 5.02 6.41
CA ARG A 55 -0.66 5.82 6.43
C ARG A 55 -0.99 6.34 7.83
N ALA A 56 -0.75 5.54 8.87
CA ALA A 56 -0.93 6.00 10.25
C ALA A 56 0.01 7.17 10.58
N ARG A 57 1.28 7.11 10.18
CA ARG A 57 2.24 8.22 10.35
C ARG A 57 1.85 9.47 9.57
N VAL A 58 1.34 9.33 8.35
CA VAL A 58 0.81 10.47 7.57
C VAL A 58 -0.36 11.12 8.32
N ALA A 59 -1.32 10.31 8.79
CA ALA A 59 -2.47 10.82 9.53
C ALA A 59 -2.06 11.51 10.84
N GLU A 60 -1.08 10.98 11.55
CA GLU A 60 -0.53 11.57 12.77
C GLU A 60 0.12 12.93 12.48
N ALA A 61 0.96 13.03 11.44
CA ALA A 61 1.59 14.28 11.04
C ALA A 61 0.56 15.33 10.57
N GLU A 62 -0.45 14.93 9.79
CA GLU A 62 -1.54 15.83 9.37
C GLU A 62 -2.37 16.32 10.57
N TYR A 63 -2.67 15.43 11.51
CA TYR A 63 -3.35 15.79 12.76
C TYR A 63 -2.54 16.79 13.59
N ASP A 64 -1.25 16.55 13.75
CA ASP A 64 -0.37 17.42 14.53
C ASP A 64 -0.24 18.81 13.90
N ILE A 65 -0.13 18.90 12.56
CA ILE A 65 -0.15 20.19 11.85
C ILE A 65 -1.48 20.91 12.07
N GLY A 66 -2.61 20.19 11.97
CA GLY A 66 -3.94 20.75 12.25
C GLY A 66 -4.04 21.30 13.67
N ARG A 67 -3.59 20.52 14.67
CA ARG A 67 -3.55 20.94 16.08
C ARG A 67 -2.70 22.19 16.29
N LEU A 68 -1.51 22.25 15.68
CA LEU A 68 -0.60 23.38 15.77
C LEU A 68 -1.20 24.64 15.12
N ASN A 69 -1.85 24.50 13.96
CA ASN A 69 -2.57 25.60 13.29
C ASN A 69 -3.66 26.19 14.18
N ILE A 70 -4.54 25.33 14.73
CA ILE A 70 -5.62 25.77 15.62
C ILE A 70 -5.05 26.47 16.86
N THR A 71 -3.94 25.94 17.42
CA THR A 71 -3.28 26.56 18.57
C THR A 71 -2.73 27.94 18.23
N LEU A 72 -2.13 28.10 17.05
CA LEU A 72 -1.58 29.36 16.58
C LEU A 72 -2.68 30.39 16.32
N GLU A 73 -3.77 29.98 15.70
CA GLU A 73 -4.96 30.81 15.49
C GLU A 73 -5.55 31.28 16.82
N TYR A 74 -5.74 30.36 17.78
CA TYR A 74 -6.24 30.67 19.11
C TYR A 74 -5.35 31.69 19.82
N LEU A 75 -4.02 31.50 19.82
CA LEU A 75 -3.07 32.43 20.42
C LEU A 75 -3.15 33.81 19.77
N ASN A 76 -3.29 33.86 18.44
CA ASN A 76 -3.34 35.12 17.71
C ASN A 76 -4.62 35.92 18.00
N GLN A 77 -5.78 35.26 18.05
CA GLN A 77 -7.09 35.90 18.24
C GLN A 77 -7.41 36.23 19.70
N ASN A 78 -7.06 35.34 20.64
CA ASN A 78 -7.59 35.40 22.00
C ASN A 78 -6.59 35.91 23.05
N VAL A 79 -5.28 35.88 22.75
CA VAL A 79 -4.25 36.25 23.73
C VAL A 79 -3.66 37.62 23.41
N PRO A 80 -3.82 38.64 24.27
CA PRO A 80 -3.22 39.95 24.08
C PRO A 80 -1.69 39.90 24.04
N ASN A 81 -1.09 40.83 23.29
CA ASN A 81 0.36 41.02 23.30
C ASN A 81 0.83 41.41 24.71
N GLY A 82 1.93 40.82 25.18
CA GLY A 82 2.48 41.05 26.52
C GLY A 82 1.97 40.09 27.61
N THR A 83 0.96 39.26 27.30
CA THR A 83 0.50 38.21 28.23
C THR A 83 1.62 37.19 28.50
N PRO A 84 2.00 36.92 29.76
CA PRO A 84 2.96 35.89 30.09
C PRO A 84 2.38 34.51 29.78
N LEU A 85 3.11 33.69 29.01
CA LEU A 85 2.68 32.35 28.63
C LEU A 85 3.74 31.32 29.02
N TYR A 86 3.29 30.11 29.33
CA TYR A 86 4.18 29.01 29.69
C TYR A 86 4.22 27.98 28.59
N ARG A 87 5.43 27.59 28.18
CA ARG A 87 5.67 26.46 27.27
C ARG A 87 6.20 25.27 28.05
N LYS A 88 5.62 24.09 27.83
CA LYS A 88 6.14 22.84 28.38
C LYS A 88 7.43 22.42 27.65
N ALA A 89 8.47 22.09 28.39
CA ALA A 89 9.71 21.49 27.91
C ALA A 89 10.04 20.29 28.80
N GLY A 90 9.74 19.07 28.35
CA GLY A 90 9.82 17.88 29.21
C GLY A 90 8.88 17.98 30.42
N HIS A 91 9.44 17.97 31.63
CA HIS A 91 8.70 18.07 32.89
C HIS A 91 8.60 19.50 33.45
N ILE A 92 9.20 20.49 32.78
CA ILE A 92 9.22 21.89 33.24
C ILE A 92 8.35 22.80 32.37
N PHE A 93 7.89 23.90 32.95
CA PHE A 93 7.17 24.97 32.26
C PHE A 93 8.06 26.21 32.22
N VAL A 94 8.39 26.66 31.02
CA VAL A 94 9.27 27.81 30.78
C VAL A 94 8.43 29.01 30.39
N LEU A 95 8.62 30.14 31.08
CA LEU A 95 7.99 31.40 30.73
C LEU A 95 8.50 31.89 29.36
N SER A 96 7.59 32.26 28.47
CA SER A 96 7.90 32.75 27.12
C SER A 96 6.93 33.85 26.72
N SER A 97 7.38 34.69 25.79
CA SER A 97 6.49 35.65 25.12
C SER A 97 5.58 34.93 24.11
N LYS A 98 4.42 35.53 23.82
CA LYS A 98 3.52 35.11 22.72
C LYS A 98 4.29 34.92 21.40
N LYS A 99 5.13 35.89 21.02
CA LYS A 99 5.95 35.80 19.80
C LYS A 99 6.90 34.59 19.82
N GLY A 100 7.51 34.30 20.98
CA GLY A 100 8.38 33.12 21.16
C GLY A 100 7.62 31.81 20.99
N ILE A 101 6.40 31.72 21.54
CA ILE A 101 5.55 30.53 21.40
C ILE A 101 5.07 30.37 19.96
N CYS A 102 4.59 31.43 19.30
CA CYS A 102 4.18 31.35 17.90
C CYS A 102 5.34 30.95 16.98
N ARG A 103 6.55 31.48 17.21
CA ARG A 103 7.75 31.04 16.48
C ARG A 103 8.03 29.55 16.71
N HIS A 104 7.93 29.09 17.95
CA HIS A 104 8.14 27.67 18.27
C HIS A 104 7.12 26.75 17.57
N ILE A 105 5.84 27.12 17.59
CA ILE A 105 4.77 26.39 16.90
C ILE A 105 5.02 26.37 15.40
N ASN A 106 5.34 27.52 14.80
CA ASN A 106 5.69 27.60 13.37
C ASN A 106 6.87 26.70 13.00
N ASN A 107 7.93 26.68 13.81
CA ASN A 107 9.07 25.80 13.57
C ASN A 107 8.67 24.31 13.65
N GLN A 108 7.80 23.93 14.59
CA GLN A 108 7.27 22.57 14.65
C GLN A 108 6.41 22.23 13.42
N MET A 109 5.57 23.16 12.97
CA MET A 109 4.76 22.97 11.77
C MET A 109 5.62 22.82 10.52
N VAL A 110 6.66 23.64 10.34
CA VAL A 110 7.60 23.53 9.22
C VAL A 110 8.29 22.16 9.25
N LYS A 111 8.74 21.70 10.42
CA LYS A 111 9.33 20.37 10.57
C LYS A 111 8.36 19.27 10.13
N GLN A 112 7.14 19.26 10.65
CA GLN A 112 6.12 18.27 10.28
C GLN A 112 5.72 18.35 8.81
N SER A 113 5.63 19.56 8.26
CA SER A 113 5.31 19.79 6.85
C SER A 113 6.42 19.33 5.91
N ASN A 114 7.68 19.31 6.35
CA ASN A 114 8.80 18.77 5.58
C ASN A 114 8.86 17.24 5.65
N GLU A 115 8.36 16.63 6.72
CA GLU A 115 8.28 15.17 6.89
C GLU A 115 7.11 14.55 6.10
N LEU A 116 6.04 15.32 5.82
CA LEU A 116 4.85 14.82 5.12
C LEU A 116 5.09 14.40 3.64
N PRO A 117 5.74 15.20 2.78
CA PRO A 117 5.98 14.82 1.38
C PRO A 117 6.70 13.48 1.21
N PRO A 118 7.84 13.20 1.89
CA PRO A 118 8.50 11.91 1.74
C PRO A 118 7.66 10.74 2.28
N LEU A 119 6.88 10.94 3.35
CA LEU A 119 5.95 9.92 3.85
C LEU A 119 4.85 9.60 2.83
N LYS A 120 4.24 10.62 2.21
CA LYS A 120 3.22 10.44 1.16
C LYS A 120 3.79 9.75 -0.08
N MET A 121 4.99 10.11 -0.49
CA MET A 121 5.70 9.42 -1.57
C MET A 121 5.98 7.95 -1.21
N GLY A 122 6.41 7.68 0.02
CA GLY A 122 6.61 6.31 0.52
C GLY A 122 5.34 5.47 0.49
N VAL A 123 4.19 6.04 0.87
CA VAL A 123 2.87 5.38 0.75
C VAL A 123 2.59 5.00 -0.70
N ALA A 124 2.75 5.94 -1.64
CA ALA A 124 2.50 5.68 -3.05
C ALA A 124 3.43 4.59 -3.62
N GLN A 125 4.70 4.58 -3.20
CA GLN A 125 5.67 3.57 -3.62
C GLN A 125 5.30 2.16 -3.11
N VAL A 126 4.98 2.02 -1.82
CA VAL A 126 4.60 0.71 -1.26
C VAL A 126 3.24 0.25 -1.79
N GLU A 127 2.33 1.18 -2.09
CA GLU A 127 1.11 0.86 -2.82
C GLU A 127 1.38 0.27 -4.20
N ALA A 128 2.32 0.85 -4.95
CA ALA A 128 2.70 0.35 -6.26
C ALA A 128 3.28 -1.07 -6.15
N GLN A 129 4.20 -1.29 -5.20
CA GLN A 129 4.79 -2.60 -4.93
C GLN A 129 3.73 -3.65 -4.53
N ARG A 130 2.75 -3.26 -3.71
CA ARG A 130 1.64 -4.14 -3.33
C ARG A 130 0.76 -4.51 -4.51
N ARG A 131 0.47 -3.55 -5.39
CA ARG A 131 -0.29 -3.79 -6.63
C ARG A 131 0.47 -4.70 -7.59
N GLU A 132 1.77 -4.51 -7.72
CA GLU A 132 2.63 -5.35 -8.54
C GLU A 132 2.65 -6.81 -8.03
N ALA A 133 2.82 -7.02 -6.72
CA ALA A 133 2.75 -8.36 -6.13
C ALA A 133 1.40 -9.04 -6.41
N LEU A 134 0.29 -8.30 -6.29
CA LEU A 134 -1.04 -8.82 -6.63
C LEU A 134 -1.18 -9.15 -8.13
N SER A 135 -0.65 -8.30 -9.01
CA SER A 135 -0.65 -8.51 -10.46
C SER A 135 0.09 -9.81 -10.82
N ASN A 136 1.24 -10.05 -10.22
CA ASN A 136 2.03 -11.27 -10.44
C ASN A 136 1.26 -12.53 -10.01
N ILE A 137 0.57 -12.50 -8.86
CA ILE A 137 -0.29 -13.61 -8.43
C ILE A 137 -1.40 -13.86 -9.45
N GLN A 138 -2.08 -12.80 -9.90
CA GLN A 138 -3.17 -12.90 -10.86
C GLN A 138 -2.70 -13.48 -12.20
N GLU A 139 -1.52 -13.08 -12.68
CA GLU A 139 -0.93 -13.61 -13.91
C GLU A 139 -0.62 -15.11 -13.80
N ILE A 140 -0.02 -15.56 -12.69
CA ILE A 140 0.27 -16.99 -12.47
C ILE A 140 -1.04 -17.79 -12.44
N VAL A 141 -2.05 -17.32 -11.72
CA VAL A 141 -3.36 -17.97 -11.63
C VAL A 141 -4.06 -18.00 -13.00
N TYR A 142 -4.01 -16.90 -13.75
CA TYR A 142 -4.59 -16.81 -15.08
C TYR A 142 -3.91 -17.78 -16.07
N ASN A 143 -2.58 -17.82 -16.10
CA ASN A 143 -1.81 -18.73 -16.95
C ASN A 143 -2.12 -20.20 -16.61
N ARG A 144 -2.27 -20.52 -15.32
CA ARG A 144 -2.71 -21.84 -14.86
C ARG A 144 -4.10 -22.19 -15.37
N GLN A 145 -5.09 -21.29 -15.23
CA GLN A 145 -6.44 -21.49 -15.74
C GLN A 145 -6.46 -21.68 -17.26
N LYS A 146 -5.69 -20.87 -18.00
CA LYS A 146 -5.56 -20.96 -19.46
C LYS A 146 -5.05 -22.33 -19.91
N ARG A 147 -4.09 -22.92 -19.18
CA ARG A 147 -3.61 -24.29 -19.46
C ARG A 147 -4.68 -25.34 -19.18
N TYR A 148 -5.42 -25.25 -18.06
CA TYR A 148 -6.52 -26.18 -17.78
C TYR A 148 -7.61 -26.15 -18.86
N GLN A 149 -7.98 -24.97 -19.35
CA GLN A 149 -8.96 -24.85 -20.43
C GLN A 149 -8.48 -25.46 -21.76
N LYS A 150 -7.18 -25.35 -22.08
CA LYS A 150 -6.61 -26.01 -23.27
C LYS A 150 -6.71 -27.53 -23.18
N VAL A 151 -6.43 -28.11 -22.01
CA VAL A 151 -6.54 -29.57 -21.79
C VAL A 151 -8.00 -30.02 -21.85
N ALA A 152 -8.92 -29.25 -21.26
CA ALA A 152 -10.35 -29.55 -21.28
C ALA A 152 -10.95 -29.56 -22.70
N LYS A 153 -10.48 -28.70 -23.62
CA LYS A 153 -10.92 -28.67 -25.02
C LYS A 153 -10.49 -29.89 -25.85
N HIS A 154 -9.49 -30.64 -25.40
CA HIS A 154 -8.98 -31.84 -26.08
C HIS A 154 -9.42 -33.15 -25.41
N MET A 155 -10.23 -33.09 -24.36
CA MET A 155 -10.86 -34.25 -23.73
C MET A 155 -12.32 -34.30 -24.17
N ASP A 156 -12.70 -35.35 -24.92
CA ASP A 156 -14.10 -35.61 -25.26
C ASP A 156 -14.96 -35.58 -23.99
N THR A 157 -15.96 -34.70 -23.99
CA THR A 157 -16.75 -34.23 -22.84
C THR A 157 -17.70 -35.27 -22.22
N LYS A 158 -17.47 -36.58 -22.41
CA LYS A 158 -18.34 -37.62 -21.85
C LYS A 158 -17.98 -38.09 -20.44
N SER A 159 -16.83 -37.73 -19.88
CA SER A 159 -16.39 -38.33 -18.60
C SER A 159 -15.94 -37.36 -17.49
N LEU A 160 -16.15 -36.05 -17.61
CA LEU A 160 -15.74 -35.09 -16.57
C LEU A 160 -16.86 -34.10 -16.25
N LEU A 161 -18.00 -34.61 -15.79
CA LEU A 161 -18.97 -33.82 -15.04
C LEU A 161 -18.80 -34.11 -13.55
N ALA A 162 -17.66 -33.68 -13.00
CA ALA A 162 -17.58 -33.33 -11.59
C ALA A 162 -17.44 -31.80 -11.57
N PRO A 163 -18.48 -31.06 -11.14
CA PRO A 163 -18.36 -29.61 -11.04
C PRO A 163 -17.20 -29.25 -10.11
N PRO A 164 -16.50 -28.12 -10.36
CA PRO A 164 -15.51 -27.64 -9.41
C PRO A 164 -16.17 -27.48 -8.04
N PRO A 165 -15.49 -27.82 -6.93
CA PRO A 165 -16.01 -27.51 -5.61
C PRO A 165 -16.34 -26.00 -5.58
N PRO A 166 -17.49 -25.61 -4.99
CA PRO A 166 -17.85 -24.21 -4.92
C PRO A 166 -16.69 -23.44 -4.28
N ASN A 167 -16.36 -22.28 -4.85
CA ASN A 167 -15.47 -21.31 -4.22
C ASN A 167 -15.83 -21.23 -2.73
N PRO A 168 -14.85 -21.23 -1.80
CA PRO A 168 -15.15 -20.88 -0.43
C PRO A 168 -15.68 -19.45 -0.46
N THR A 169 -16.99 -19.31 -0.40
CA THR A 169 -17.64 -18.12 0.09
C THR A 169 -16.99 -17.85 1.43
N ILE A 170 -16.28 -16.73 1.53
CA ILE A 170 -15.96 -16.13 2.82
C ILE A 170 -17.33 -15.77 3.40
N SER A 171 -17.95 -16.75 4.07
CA SER A 171 -19.07 -16.51 4.96
C SER A 171 -18.57 -15.54 6.01
N LYS A 172 -19.23 -14.40 6.12
CA LYS A 172 -18.93 -13.29 7.05
C LYS A 172 -19.09 -13.68 8.54
N THR A 173 -18.84 -14.92 8.94
CA THR A 173 -19.23 -15.42 10.26
C THR A 173 -18.17 -16.21 11.02
N ASP A 174 -16.91 -16.27 10.60
CA ASP A 174 -15.85 -16.90 11.44
C ASP A 174 -14.49 -16.20 11.42
N ALA A 175 -14.42 -14.94 10.96
CA ALA A 175 -13.21 -14.11 11.11
C ALA A 175 -13.05 -13.53 12.53
N SER A 176 -14.01 -13.75 13.44
CA SER A 176 -14.01 -13.17 14.80
C SER A 176 -13.68 -14.17 15.91
N LYS A 177 -13.23 -15.39 15.59
CA LYS A 177 -12.90 -16.42 16.61
C LYS A 177 -11.49 -17.00 16.52
N LEU A 178 -10.59 -16.39 15.74
CA LEU A 178 -9.15 -16.56 15.93
C LEU A 178 -8.66 -15.59 17.02
N SER A 179 -9.16 -15.85 18.22
CA SER A 179 -8.41 -15.90 19.48
C SER A 179 -7.10 -15.09 19.54
N TYR A 180 -7.20 -13.94 20.21
CA TYR A 180 -6.13 -13.26 20.95
C TYR A 180 -5.37 -14.21 21.91
N LYS A 181 -4.46 -15.05 21.40
CA LYS A 181 -3.62 -15.91 22.26
C LYS A 181 -2.18 -16.09 21.80
N THR A 182 -1.69 -15.21 20.93
CA THR A 182 -0.28 -15.21 20.50
C THR A 182 0.42 -13.87 20.73
N LEU A 183 -0.13 -13.01 21.61
CA LEU A 183 0.48 -11.75 22.02
C LEU A 183 0.81 -11.68 23.52
N GLU A 184 0.76 -12.81 24.23
CA GLU A 184 1.31 -12.94 25.58
C GLU A 184 2.50 -13.90 25.57
N HIS A 185 3.62 -13.47 24.98
CA HIS A 185 4.96 -13.95 25.33
C HIS A 185 5.97 -13.01 24.67
N LYS A 186 6.19 -11.84 25.30
CA LYS A 186 7.43 -11.02 25.26
C LYS A 186 7.18 -9.61 25.81
N MET A 187 6.68 -9.48 27.04
CA MET A 187 6.93 -8.29 27.86
C MET A 187 6.86 -8.67 29.34
N THR A 188 7.95 -9.25 29.84
CA THR A 188 8.28 -9.17 31.26
C THR A 188 9.72 -8.71 31.38
N LYS A 189 9.86 -7.42 31.67
CA LYS A 189 10.88 -6.77 32.52
C LYS A 189 11.17 -5.37 31.99
N ALA A 190 10.34 -4.41 32.43
CA ALA A 190 10.78 -3.06 32.75
C ALA A 190 9.67 -2.42 33.59
N ASP A 191 9.99 -2.32 34.87
CA ASP A 191 9.37 -1.56 35.95
C ASP A 191 8.29 -0.52 35.62
N GLY A 192 7.18 -0.62 36.36
CA GLY A 192 6.71 0.51 37.16
C GLY A 192 5.56 1.36 36.62
N VAL A 193 4.38 1.16 37.24
CA VAL A 193 3.27 2.11 37.41
C VAL A 193 2.21 2.16 36.29
N VAL A 194 1.16 1.36 36.45
CA VAL A 194 -0.17 1.62 35.86
C VAL A 194 -1.18 1.86 36.98
N ARG A 195 -1.78 3.05 36.99
CA ARG A 195 -2.95 3.40 37.82
C ARG A 195 -4.23 2.83 37.18
N PRO A 196 -5.21 2.33 37.96
CA PRO A 196 -6.48 1.86 37.40
C PRO A 196 -7.46 3.02 37.19
N LEU A 197 -8.12 3.05 36.03
CA LEU A 197 -9.33 3.85 35.80
C LEU A 197 -10.55 2.92 35.81
N VAL A 198 -11.28 3.00 36.91
CA VAL A 198 -12.75 2.92 37.08
C VAL A 198 -13.48 3.30 35.77
N GLY A 199 -14.52 2.64 35.24
CA GLY A 199 -15.65 1.94 35.83
C GLY A 199 -16.94 2.72 35.53
N SER A 200 -17.77 2.26 34.58
CA SER A 200 -19.20 2.62 34.40
C SER A 200 -19.75 1.88 33.15
N GLU A 201 -20.40 0.73 33.33
CA GLU A 201 -21.84 0.54 33.57
C GLU A 201 -22.70 0.48 32.29
N GLN A 202 -23.23 -0.72 32.06
CA GLN A 202 -24.32 -1.08 31.17
C GLN A 202 -25.61 -0.31 31.50
N ARG A 203 -26.34 0.09 30.47
CA ARG A 203 -27.80 0.23 30.54
C ARG A 203 -28.43 -0.31 29.26
N ASP A 204 -29.12 -1.44 29.43
CA ASP A 204 -30.19 -1.89 28.56
C ASP A 204 -31.41 -1.00 28.74
N ALA A 205 -32.11 -0.68 27.64
CA ALA A 205 -33.53 -0.36 27.65
C ALA A 205 -34.12 -0.48 26.24
N ASP A 206 -34.82 -1.59 26.00
CA ASP A 206 -35.93 -1.67 25.06
C ASP A 206 -37.09 -0.80 25.56
N ALA A 207 -37.66 0.04 24.69
CA ALA A 207 -39.06 0.48 24.78
C ALA A 207 -39.53 1.07 23.45
N ALA A 208 -40.42 0.34 22.79
CA ALA A 208 -41.22 0.78 21.67
C ALA A 208 -42.31 1.78 22.11
N ALA A 209 -42.53 2.84 21.32
CA ALA A 209 -43.84 3.47 21.12
C ALA A 209 -43.75 4.52 19.98
N ALA A 210 -44.41 4.26 18.85
CA ALA A 210 -44.94 5.31 17.97
C ALA A 210 -46.35 5.70 18.50
N PRO A 211 -46.86 6.93 18.24
CA PRO A 211 -47.53 7.17 16.95
C PRO A 211 -47.47 8.62 16.38
N ASP A 212 -47.55 8.66 15.05
CA ASP A 212 -48.42 9.45 14.14
C ASP A 212 -48.49 11.01 14.09
N ALA A 213 -48.64 11.46 12.83
CA ALA A 213 -49.25 12.67 12.28
C ALA A 213 -48.44 13.99 12.16
N GLY A 214 -48.28 14.45 10.90
CA GLY A 214 -48.00 15.85 10.59
C GLY A 214 -47.39 16.11 9.21
N ALA A 215 -48.14 15.88 8.14
CA ALA A 215 -47.77 16.25 6.77
C ALA A 215 -47.82 17.77 6.52
N ALA A 216 -46.84 18.31 5.79
CA ALA A 216 -46.97 19.57 5.05
C ALA A 216 -46.01 19.57 3.84
N GLU A 217 -46.59 19.91 2.69
CA GLU A 217 -46.09 19.92 1.31
C GLU A 217 -45.04 21.02 1.05
N GLY A 218 -43.94 20.75 0.34
CA GLY A 218 -43.72 21.20 -1.06
C GLY A 218 -42.84 22.48 -1.14
N PRO A 219 -42.26 22.89 -2.30
CA PRO A 219 -42.31 22.30 -3.64
C PRO A 219 -40.94 22.01 -4.29
N ARG A 220 -40.98 21.16 -5.33
CA ARG A 220 -39.91 20.92 -6.32
C ARG A 220 -39.90 22.02 -7.39
N PRO A 221 -38.74 22.40 -7.98
CA PRO A 221 -38.72 23.07 -9.27
C PRO A 221 -38.86 22.06 -10.43
N ALA A 222 -39.53 22.54 -11.48
CA ALA A 222 -40.00 21.80 -12.64
C ALA A 222 -38.96 21.69 -13.76
N ASP A 223 -39.12 20.62 -14.54
CA ASP A 223 -38.56 20.42 -15.87
C ASP A 223 -39.00 21.51 -16.85
N GLY A 224 -38.07 21.90 -17.72
CA GLY A 224 -38.31 22.72 -18.90
C GLY A 224 -37.25 22.40 -19.95
N ALA A 225 -37.59 21.47 -20.84
CA ALA A 225 -36.81 21.08 -22.01
C ALA A 225 -36.80 22.20 -23.06
N ASP A 226 -35.68 22.38 -23.78
CA ASP A 226 -35.75 22.51 -25.23
C ASP A 226 -34.43 22.14 -25.92
N ARG A 227 -34.59 21.77 -27.18
CA ARG A 227 -33.73 21.02 -28.10
C ARG A 227 -32.63 21.88 -28.72
N ASN A 228 -31.49 21.26 -29.05
CA ASN A 228 -30.80 21.55 -30.30
C ASN A 228 -29.78 20.45 -30.69
N ASP A 229 -30.21 19.56 -31.58
CA ASP A 229 -29.72 19.45 -32.96
C ASP A 229 -28.20 19.39 -33.20
N GLY A 230 -27.71 18.18 -33.43
CA GLY A 230 -26.85 17.79 -34.55
C GLY A 230 -25.65 18.67 -34.92
N LYS A 231 -24.45 18.13 -34.71
CA LYS A 231 -23.51 17.89 -35.82
C LYS A 231 -22.38 16.94 -35.43
N ALA A 232 -22.27 15.89 -36.23
CA ALA A 232 -21.10 15.04 -36.32
C ALA A 232 -19.89 15.90 -36.72
N ALA A 233 -18.82 15.84 -35.93
CA ALA A 233 -17.53 16.34 -36.32
C ALA A 233 -16.77 15.21 -37.00
N GLU A 234 -16.57 15.45 -38.30
CA GLU A 234 -15.83 14.68 -39.29
C GLU A 234 -14.47 14.15 -38.81
N GLU A 235 -14.23 12.90 -39.21
CA GLU A 235 -12.91 12.33 -39.44
C GLU A 235 -12.07 13.27 -40.31
N ARG A 236 -10.84 13.56 -39.88
CA ARG A 236 -9.79 14.07 -40.77
C ARG A 236 -8.72 12.98 -40.89
N PRO A 237 -8.41 12.50 -42.11
CA PRO A 237 -7.19 11.75 -42.34
C PRO A 237 -6.02 12.74 -42.31
N ILE A 238 -4.99 12.44 -41.51
CA ILE A 238 -3.69 13.10 -41.62
C ILE A 238 -2.85 12.20 -42.50
N ASP A 239 -2.87 12.53 -43.79
CA ASP A 239 -1.92 12.03 -44.76
C ASP A 239 -0.75 13.04 -44.81
N GLY A 240 0.48 12.53 -44.82
CA GLY A 240 1.58 13.22 -45.49
C GLY A 240 2.71 13.75 -44.60
N ASN A 241 3.78 12.95 -44.58
CA ASN A 241 5.18 13.33 -44.76
C ASN A 241 5.85 14.27 -43.75
N GLY A 242 6.83 13.70 -43.07
CA GLY A 242 7.89 14.43 -42.38
C GLY A 242 9.02 13.48 -42.03
N ASP A 243 9.75 13.00 -43.03
CA ASP A 243 11.08 12.41 -42.87
C ASP A 243 11.93 13.32 -41.99
N ARG A 244 12.34 12.81 -40.83
CA ARG A 244 13.48 13.35 -40.08
C ARG A 244 14.31 12.19 -39.58
N ASP A 245 15.28 11.86 -40.40
CA ASP A 245 16.54 11.27 -39.99
C ASP A 245 17.13 12.14 -38.87
N GLY A 246 17.08 11.61 -37.64
CA GLY A 246 17.77 12.16 -36.48
C GLY A 246 18.75 11.11 -36.02
N ALA A 247 19.89 11.08 -36.69
CA ALA A 247 21.03 10.25 -36.34
C ALA A 247 21.49 10.53 -34.91
N ASP A 248 21.74 9.43 -34.19
CA ASP A 248 22.47 9.37 -32.94
C ASP A 248 23.89 9.93 -33.13
N GLU A 249 24.12 11.17 -32.73
CA GLU A 249 25.45 11.69 -32.40
C GLU A 249 25.33 12.74 -31.28
N LEU A 250 25.42 12.26 -30.04
CA LEU A 250 26.00 13.01 -28.92
C LEU A 250 26.91 11.99 -28.22
N GLY A 251 28.23 12.05 -28.35
CA GLY A 251 29.03 13.25 -28.15
C GLY A 251 29.58 13.15 -26.73
N GLY A 252 30.84 12.72 -26.62
CA GLY A 252 31.52 12.53 -25.35
C GLY A 252 31.49 13.79 -24.50
N GLY A 253 31.14 13.60 -23.24
CA GLY A 253 31.31 14.56 -22.16
C GLY A 253 32.10 13.88 -21.05
N ASP A 254 33.40 14.04 -21.11
CA ASP A 254 34.34 14.05 -20.00
C ASP A 254 33.81 14.88 -18.83
N SER A 255 33.05 14.24 -17.94
CA SER A 255 32.79 14.78 -16.62
C SER A 255 33.96 14.41 -15.72
N GLU A 256 34.88 15.36 -15.60
CA GLU A 256 35.87 15.41 -14.53
C GLU A 256 35.11 15.30 -13.20
N TRP A 257 35.42 14.25 -12.44
CA TRP A 257 34.98 14.12 -11.06
C TRP A 257 35.72 15.17 -10.26
N VAL A 258 35.02 16.25 -9.91
CA VAL A 258 35.49 17.21 -8.92
C VAL A 258 35.29 16.54 -7.57
N ASP A 259 36.38 16.18 -6.92
CA ASP A 259 36.36 15.71 -5.53
C ASP A 259 35.79 16.84 -4.65
N ASP A 260 34.72 16.54 -3.92
CA ASP A 260 34.17 17.44 -2.91
C ASP A 260 35.25 17.70 -1.83
N PRO A 261 35.55 18.95 -1.47
CA PRO A 261 36.50 19.25 -0.41
C PRO A 261 35.95 18.78 0.94
N ASP A 262 36.79 18.06 1.69
CA ASP A 262 36.52 17.65 3.07
C ASP A 262 36.20 18.88 3.93
N PRO A 263 35.07 18.91 4.65
CA PRO A 263 34.68 20.04 5.51
C PRO A 263 35.43 20.08 6.86
N ASP A 264 36.39 19.17 7.08
CA ASP A 264 37.08 18.97 8.36
C ASP A 264 38.57 19.39 8.31
N ASP A 265 39.01 20.14 7.30
CA ASP A 265 40.37 20.72 7.24
C ASP A 265 40.38 22.16 7.79
N ASP A 266 40.29 22.27 9.12
CA ASP A 266 40.64 23.49 9.86
C ASP A 266 42.15 23.57 9.99
N GLY A 267 42.79 24.08 8.93
CA GLY A 267 44.24 24.30 8.83
C GLY A 267 44.81 25.23 9.91
N ASP A 268 44.93 24.72 11.12
CA ASP A 268 45.73 25.25 12.21
C ASP A 268 47.18 24.75 12.00
N GLU A 269 47.90 25.46 11.13
CA GLU A 269 49.37 25.38 11.11
C GLU A 269 49.91 26.08 12.37
N ASP A 270 50.16 25.28 13.40
CA ASP A 270 50.94 25.61 14.58
C ASP A 270 52.41 25.86 14.19
N GLY A 271 52.66 27.01 13.58
CA GLY A 271 54.00 27.53 13.36
C GLY A 271 54.56 28.16 14.61
N ASN A 272 54.95 27.37 15.61
CA ASN A 272 55.89 27.82 16.64
C ASN A 272 56.65 26.64 17.26
N ASP A 273 57.96 26.63 17.03
CA ASP A 273 59.03 26.28 17.98
C ASP A 273 60.21 25.63 17.24
N MET A 274 61.32 26.37 17.11
CA MET A 274 62.73 25.94 17.30
C MET A 274 63.69 26.88 16.55
N GLU A 275 64.20 27.89 17.26
CA GLU A 275 65.63 28.23 17.47
C GLU A 275 65.82 29.66 17.98
#